data_AF-A0A5C3P342-F1
#
_entry.id   AF-A0A5C3P342-F1
#
_cell.length_a   1.000
_cell.length_b   1.000
_cell.length_c   1.000
_cell.angle_alpha   90.00
_cell.angle_beta   90.00
_cell.angle_gamma   90.00
#
_symmetry.space_group_name_H-M   'P 1'
#
loop_
_entity.id
_entity.type
_entity.pdbx_description
1 polymer ?
#
loop_
_entity_poly.entity_id
_entity_poly.type
_entity_poly.pdbx_seq_one_letter_code
_entity_poly.pdbx_strand_id
1 'polypeptide(L)'
;MRTLIMLLYVTLTIWTGWITYFWVSILAMCVSPFLFNPHQFSAADFLIDYREFVRWMNRGNSRAHANSWIGYCRLSRTMITGYKKKRLGHPSERLSGDVPRAKWRAVIFSEVVFPVVMATLFVIAYMFVKAFPDKDGKQPPSPLIRIAIVSLGPVVWNAAILLVLFMFSLFLGPMLDTPFPKFGSVMAFLGHSLGVVGMIAFFEFFWFLELWNVAHAVLGLIAIIFIQRALHKVLISVFLSREFKHDETNRAWWTGKWYGRGLGAHAMSQPAREFIVKIIELSLWSSDFLIGHLLLFILTPPILIPYIDRLHSMLLFWLRPSKQIRAPLYSIKQKRQRRWIIIKYGFVYVLAFATFIALIAVPVIFRDHLTFNCSICQGI
;
A
#
# COMPACT_ATOMS: atom_id res chain seq x y z
N MET A 1 9.42 -7.28 -1.19
CA MET A 1 9.36 -6.03 -1.98
C MET A 1 10.57 -5.11 -1.79
N ARG A 2 10.88 -4.57 -0.60
CA ARG A 2 12.06 -3.69 -0.44
C ARG A 2 13.38 -4.31 -0.90
N THR A 3 13.64 -5.56 -0.48
CA THR A 3 14.79 -6.35 -0.92
C THR A 3 14.78 -6.65 -2.41
N LEU A 4 13.60 -6.87 -3.00
CA LEU A 4 13.42 -7.08 -4.43
C LEU A 4 13.80 -5.84 -5.24
N ILE A 5 13.38 -4.64 -4.78
CA ILE A 5 13.73 -3.37 -5.44
C ILE A 5 15.24 -3.08 -5.29
N MET A 6 15.83 -3.36 -4.13
CA MET A 6 17.29 -3.25 -3.96
C MET A 6 18.04 -4.21 -4.90
N LEU A 7 17.56 -5.45 -5.05
CA LEU A 7 18.14 -6.40 -6.00
C LEU A 7 18.00 -5.93 -7.45
N LEU A 8 16.85 -5.33 -7.80
CA LEU A 8 16.64 -4.72 -9.11
C LEU A 8 17.66 -3.60 -9.37
N TYR A 9 17.92 -2.74 -8.38
CA TYR A 9 18.97 -1.72 -8.50
C TYR A 9 20.34 -2.35 -8.79
N VAL A 10 20.77 -3.33 -7.98
CA VAL A 10 22.07 -4.01 -8.17
C VAL A 10 22.17 -4.65 -9.55
N THR A 11 21.07 -5.27 -10.01
CA THR A 11 20.96 -5.89 -11.33
C THR A 11 21.17 -4.89 -12.46
N LEU A 12 20.59 -3.69 -12.33
CA LEU A 12 20.70 -2.63 -13.33
C LEU A 12 22.09 -1.96 -13.33
N THR A 13 22.77 -1.88 -12.19
CA THR A 13 24.06 -1.19 -12.08
C THR A 13 25.26 -2.09 -12.33
N ILE A 14 25.24 -3.33 -11.84
CA ILE A 14 26.39 -4.25 -11.86
C ILE A 14 25.87 -5.65 -12.19
N TRP A 15 25.50 -5.88 -13.45
CA TRP A 15 25.06 -7.21 -13.87
C TRP A 15 26.19 -8.24 -13.76
N THR A 16 25.95 -9.29 -12.96
CA THR A 16 26.83 -10.47 -12.86
C THR A 16 25.96 -11.72 -12.74
N GLY A 17 26.42 -12.85 -13.28
CA GLY A 17 25.64 -14.09 -13.28
C GLY A 17 25.21 -14.56 -11.88
N TRP A 18 26.03 -14.29 -10.86
CA TRP A 18 25.77 -14.61 -9.46
C TRP A 18 24.50 -13.94 -8.89
N ILE A 19 24.09 -12.79 -9.45
CA ILE A 19 22.86 -12.08 -9.03
C ILE A 19 21.61 -12.93 -9.27
N THR A 20 21.65 -13.86 -10.22
CA THR A 20 20.56 -14.80 -10.51
C THR A 20 20.18 -15.63 -9.27
N TYR A 21 21.16 -16.03 -8.47
CA TYR A 21 20.92 -16.76 -7.22
C TYR A 21 20.05 -15.94 -6.26
N PHE A 22 20.37 -14.66 -6.08
CA PHE A 22 19.60 -13.76 -5.22
C PHE A 22 18.19 -13.48 -5.76
N TRP A 23 18.01 -13.44 -7.08
CA TRP A 23 16.67 -13.36 -7.69
C TRP A 23 15.81 -14.55 -7.32
N VAL A 24 16.34 -15.76 -7.43
CA VAL A 24 15.62 -16.98 -7.06
C VAL A 24 15.25 -16.94 -5.57
N SER A 25 16.19 -16.61 -4.67
CA SER A 25 15.91 -16.57 -3.23
C SER A 25 14.89 -15.49 -2.84
N ILE A 26 15.01 -14.28 -3.40
CA ILE A 26 14.11 -13.17 -3.04
C ILE A 26 12.72 -13.35 -3.66
N LEU A 27 12.62 -13.87 -4.88
CA LEU A 27 11.33 -14.23 -5.47
C LEU A 27 10.66 -15.36 -4.69
N ALA A 28 11.41 -16.37 -4.23
CA ALA A 28 10.87 -17.42 -3.37
C ALA A 28 10.24 -16.84 -2.09
N MET A 29 10.84 -15.83 -1.45
CA MET A 29 10.23 -15.14 -0.31
C MET A 29 8.97 -14.34 -0.65
N CYS A 30 8.85 -13.83 -1.88
CA CYS A 30 7.65 -13.12 -2.32
C CYS A 30 6.51 -14.09 -2.65
N VAL A 31 6.84 -15.26 -3.20
CA VAL A 31 5.88 -16.29 -3.63
C VAL A 31 5.48 -17.22 -2.48
N SER A 32 6.30 -17.38 -1.43
CA SER A 32 6.05 -18.35 -0.36
C SER A 32 4.67 -18.24 0.31
N PRO A 33 4.10 -17.06 0.63
CA PRO A 33 2.76 -16.99 1.23
C PRO A 33 1.67 -17.54 0.31
N PHE A 34 1.92 -17.51 -1.00
CA PHE A 34 1.02 -17.94 -2.07
C PHE A 34 1.23 -19.42 -2.43
N LEU A 35 2.48 -19.89 -2.38
CA LEU A 35 2.83 -21.30 -2.63
C LEU A 35 2.18 -22.26 -1.64
N PHE A 36 1.97 -21.83 -0.40
CA PHE A 36 1.31 -22.68 0.60
C PHE A 36 -0.22 -22.52 0.64
N ASN A 37 -0.80 -21.70 -0.23
CA ASN A 37 -2.25 -21.63 -0.42
C ASN A 37 -2.69 -22.59 -1.55
N PRO A 38 -3.41 -23.69 -1.25
CA PRO A 38 -3.73 -24.75 -2.22
C PRO A 38 -4.58 -24.30 -3.41
N HIS A 39 -5.25 -23.15 -3.32
CA HIS A 39 -6.12 -22.65 -4.40
C HIS A 39 -5.47 -21.56 -5.26
N GLN A 40 -4.30 -21.06 -4.86
CA GLN A 40 -3.72 -19.84 -5.43
C GLN A 40 -3.30 -19.94 -6.90
N PHE A 41 -2.95 -21.14 -7.37
CA PHE A 41 -2.51 -21.38 -8.75
C PHE A 41 -3.63 -21.85 -9.69
N SER A 42 -4.86 -21.99 -9.18
CA SER A 42 -6.05 -22.14 -10.02
C SER A 42 -6.48 -20.78 -10.55
N ALA A 43 -6.45 -20.57 -11.88
CA ALA A 43 -6.74 -19.26 -12.48
C ALA A 43 -8.12 -18.69 -12.09
N ALA A 44 -9.12 -19.56 -11.94
CA ALA A 44 -10.46 -19.17 -11.52
C ALA A 44 -10.49 -18.72 -10.05
N ASP A 45 -9.78 -19.43 -9.16
CA ASP A 45 -9.71 -19.09 -7.74
C ASP A 45 -8.81 -17.86 -7.49
N PHE A 46 -7.72 -17.72 -8.23
CA PHE A 46 -6.87 -16.52 -8.24
C PHE A 46 -7.67 -15.23 -8.50
N LEU A 47 -8.56 -15.23 -9.49
CA LEU A 47 -9.41 -14.08 -9.79
C LEU A 47 -10.50 -13.82 -8.73
N ILE A 48 -10.95 -14.88 -8.04
CA ILE A 48 -11.86 -14.75 -6.90
C ILE A 48 -11.12 -14.16 -5.68
N ASP A 49 -9.88 -14.56 -5.46
CA ASP A 49 -9.01 -14.03 -4.41
C ASP A 49 -8.65 -12.56 -4.69
N TYR A 50 -8.39 -12.20 -5.96
CA TYR A 50 -8.23 -10.81 -6.36
C TYR A 50 -9.43 -9.94 -5.96
N ARG A 51 -10.65 -10.44 -6.18
CA ARG A 51 -11.87 -9.76 -5.70
C ARG A 51 -11.88 -9.59 -4.19
N GLU A 52 -11.54 -10.62 -3.43
CA GLU A 52 -11.53 -10.51 -1.97
C GLU A 52 -10.40 -9.60 -1.48
N PHE A 53 -9.25 -9.54 -2.16
CA PHE A 53 -8.20 -8.54 -1.92
C PHE A 53 -8.73 -7.11 -2.10
N VAL A 54 -9.30 -6.79 -3.27
CA VAL A 54 -9.84 -5.44 -3.55
C VAL A 54 -10.92 -5.05 -2.53
N ARG A 55 -11.74 -6.01 -2.12
CA ARG A 55 -12.77 -5.79 -1.08
C ARG A 55 -12.17 -5.60 0.30
N TRP A 56 -11.19 -6.41 0.67
CA TRP A 56 -10.50 -6.31 1.95
C TRP A 56 -9.83 -4.95 2.12
N MET A 57 -9.22 -4.42 1.05
CA MET A 57 -8.65 -3.07 1.01
C MET A 57 -9.70 -1.97 1.27
N ASN A 58 -10.96 -2.14 0.85
CA ASN A 58 -11.98 -1.09 0.89
C ASN A 58 -13.08 -1.27 1.96
N ARG A 59 -13.13 -2.44 2.63
CA ARG A 59 -14.07 -2.73 3.73
C ARG A 59 -13.67 -2.00 5.01
N GLY A 60 -14.62 -1.83 5.93
CA GLY A 60 -14.37 -1.27 7.27
C GLY A 60 -14.53 0.24 7.40
N ASN A 61 -14.81 0.98 6.31
CA ASN A 61 -14.91 2.45 6.36
C ASN A 61 -16.28 2.99 6.78
N SER A 62 -17.38 2.33 6.39
CA SER A 62 -18.75 2.72 6.76
C SER A 62 -19.37 1.82 7.84
N ARG A 63 -19.05 0.52 7.77
CA ARG A 63 -19.48 -0.51 8.71
C ARG A 63 -18.27 -1.30 9.17
N ALA A 64 -18.20 -1.56 10.47
CA ALA A 64 -17.15 -2.39 11.05
C ALA A 64 -17.17 -3.78 10.41
N HIS A 65 -15.99 -4.30 10.08
CA HIS A 65 -15.83 -5.61 9.48
C HIS A 65 -14.55 -6.27 9.99
N ALA A 66 -14.67 -7.53 10.44
CA ALA A 66 -13.56 -8.30 11.00
C ALA A 66 -12.38 -8.38 10.02
N ASN A 67 -12.68 -8.74 8.76
CA ASN A 67 -11.69 -8.88 7.70
C ASN A 67 -11.65 -7.59 6.88
N SER A 68 -10.91 -6.60 7.37
CA SER A 68 -10.68 -5.33 6.68
C SER A 68 -9.23 -4.88 6.84
N TRP A 69 -8.69 -4.24 5.80
CA TRP A 69 -7.33 -3.67 5.82
C TRP A 69 -7.19 -2.65 6.95
N ILE A 70 -8.19 -1.79 7.15
CA ILE A 70 -8.20 -0.81 8.24
C ILE A 70 -8.15 -1.46 9.62
N GLY A 71 -8.84 -2.60 9.81
CA GLY A 71 -8.76 -3.39 11.03
C GLY A 71 -7.36 -3.94 11.28
N TYR A 72 -6.70 -4.46 10.24
CA TYR A 72 -5.31 -4.92 10.30
C TYR A 72 -4.34 -3.78 10.66
N CYS A 73 -4.47 -2.62 10.03
CA CYS A 73 -3.62 -1.45 10.32
C CYS A 73 -3.82 -0.94 11.75
N ARG A 74 -5.07 -0.88 12.22
CA ARG A 74 -5.35 -0.57 13.63
C ARG A 74 -4.68 -1.57 14.55
N LEU A 75 -4.84 -2.87 14.31
CA LEU A 75 -4.22 -3.91 15.13
C LEU A 75 -2.70 -3.73 15.18
N SER A 76 -2.05 -3.54 14.03
CA SER A 76 -0.61 -3.27 13.94
C SER A 76 -0.18 -2.05 14.74
N ARG A 77 -0.94 -0.96 14.65
CA ARG A 77 -0.67 0.28 15.38
C ARG A 77 -0.91 0.15 16.89
N THR A 78 -1.89 -0.65 17.31
CA THR A 78 -2.17 -0.90 18.74
C THR A 78 -1.03 -1.66 19.42
N MET A 79 -0.23 -2.45 18.69
CA MET A 79 0.97 -3.09 19.24
C MET A 79 2.01 -2.07 19.75
N ILE A 80 2.03 -0.88 19.15
CA ILE A 80 2.94 0.22 19.49
C ILE A 80 2.28 1.14 20.53
N THR A 81 1.10 1.66 20.20
CA THR A 81 0.42 2.72 20.98
C THR A 81 -0.35 2.17 22.20
N GLY A 82 -0.89 0.95 22.11
CA GLY A 82 -1.76 0.34 23.11
C GLY A 82 -3.20 0.86 23.08
N TYR A 83 -4.08 0.18 23.84
CA TYR A 83 -5.49 0.55 23.98
C TYR A 83 -5.74 1.56 25.11
N LYS A 84 -6.72 2.44 24.92
CA LYS A 84 -7.36 3.23 25.99
C LYS A 84 -8.10 2.29 26.95
N LYS A 85 -8.32 2.72 28.20
CA LYS A 85 -9.03 1.91 29.21
C LYS A 85 -10.40 1.47 28.68
N LYS A 86 -10.74 0.20 28.91
CA LYS A 86 -11.94 -0.48 28.41
C LYS A 86 -13.21 0.21 28.92
N ARG A 87 -14.16 0.51 28.03
CA ARG A 87 -15.56 0.84 28.37
C ARG A 87 -16.45 -0.25 27.74
N LEU A 88 -17.22 -0.95 28.56
CA LEU A 88 -18.04 -2.09 28.12
C LEU A 88 -19.17 -1.63 27.17
N GLY A 89 -19.46 -2.41 26.12
CA GLY A 89 -20.74 -2.34 25.40
C GLY A 89 -20.70 -2.24 23.88
N HIS A 90 -19.53 -2.10 23.23
CA HIS A 90 -19.49 -1.93 21.77
C HIS A 90 -19.24 -3.26 21.01
N PRO A 91 -20.10 -3.65 20.04
CA PRO A 91 -19.94 -4.88 19.26
C PRO A 91 -18.61 -5.00 18.51
N SER A 92 -18.05 -3.87 18.06
CA SER A 92 -16.76 -3.83 17.35
C SER A 92 -15.56 -4.19 18.23
N GLU A 93 -15.70 -4.16 19.55
CA GLU A 93 -14.63 -4.54 20.47
C GLU A 93 -14.38 -6.05 20.50
N ARG A 94 -15.38 -6.87 20.13
CA ARG A 94 -15.22 -8.33 20.02
C ARG A 94 -14.34 -8.75 18.85
N LEU A 95 -14.08 -7.82 17.92
CA LEU A 95 -13.27 -8.05 16.74
C LEU A 95 -11.76 -7.82 16.98
N SER A 96 -11.38 -7.25 18.12
CA SER A 96 -9.99 -6.95 18.46
C SER A 96 -9.51 -7.81 19.63
N GLY A 97 -8.56 -8.71 19.34
CA GLY A 97 -7.83 -9.46 20.36
C GLY A 97 -6.98 -8.54 21.24
N ASP A 98 -6.77 -8.93 22.49
CA ASP A 98 -5.86 -8.20 23.38
C ASP A 98 -4.42 -8.52 22.96
N VAL A 99 -3.69 -7.51 22.49
CA VAL A 99 -2.29 -7.66 22.04
C VAL A 99 -1.36 -6.97 23.03
N PRO A 100 -0.31 -7.66 23.52
CA PRO A 100 0.65 -7.05 24.44
C PRO A 100 1.38 -5.90 23.76
N ARG A 101 1.48 -4.77 24.47
CA ARG A 101 2.21 -3.58 23.99
C ARG A 101 3.71 -3.83 24.03
N ALA A 102 4.42 -3.41 22.99
CA ALA A 102 5.87 -3.45 22.97
C ALA A 102 6.51 -2.58 24.08
N LYS A 103 7.65 -3.03 24.62
CA LYS A 103 8.43 -2.27 25.61
C LYS A 103 8.94 -0.97 24.98
N TRP A 104 8.91 0.15 25.72
CA TRP A 104 9.34 1.47 25.26
C TRP A 104 10.73 1.49 24.58
N ARG A 105 11.72 0.81 25.17
CA ARG A 105 13.08 0.72 24.58
C ARG A 105 13.08 0.06 23.21
N ALA A 106 12.29 -1.01 23.05
CA ALA A 106 12.14 -1.69 21.77
C ALA A 106 11.46 -0.78 20.75
N VAL A 107 10.41 -0.04 21.15
CA VAL A 107 9.72 0.92 20.28
C VAL A 107 10.67 2.00 19.77
N ILE A 108 11.47 2.64 20.63
CA ILE A 108 12.42 3.67 20.18
C ILE A 108 13.41 3.08 19.17
N PHE A 109 14.02 1.93 19.50
CA PHE A 109 15.06 1.38 18.66
C PHE A 109 14.51 0.88 17.31
N SER A 110 13.42 0.11 17.32
CA SER A 110 12.86 -0.52 16.12
C SER A 110 12.02 0.42 15.26
N GLU A 111 11.32 1.38 15.88
CA GLU A 111 10.38 2.28 15.18
C GLU A 111 11.00 3.66 14.90
N VAL A 112 11.96 4.14 15.69
CA VAL A 112 12.54 5.49 15.50
C VAL A 112 13.96 5.41 14.97
N VAL A 113 14.90 4.89 15.77
CA VAL A 113 16.34 4.97 15.47
C VAL A 113 16.68 4.19 14.20
N PHE A 114 16.30 2.91 14.13
CA PHE A 114 16.68 2.07 13.00
C PHE A 114 16.10 2.56 11.65
N PRO A 115 14.80 2.91 11.53
CA PRO A 115 14.28 3.48 10.30
C PRO A 115 14.95 4.79 9.88
N VAL A 116 15.25 5.70 10.81
CA VAL A 116 15.91 6.99 10.52
C VAL A 116 17.35 6.79 10.03
N VAL A 117 18.11 5.89 10.68
CA VAL A 117 19.46 5.55 10.23
C VAL A 117 19.44 4.98 8.82
N MET A 118 18.54 4.03 8.53
CA MET A 118 18.41 3.46 7.19
C MET A 118 18.01 4.50 6.14
N ALA A 119 17.07 5.40 6.46
CA ALA A 119 16.70 6.50 5.57
C ALA A 119 17.90 7.42 5.27
N THR A 120 18.68 7.76 6.30
CA THR A 120 19.87 8.60 6.17
C THR A 120 20.91 7.94 5.25
N LEU A 121 21.18 6.65 5.44
CA LEU A 121 22.13 5.91 4.59
C LEU A 121 21.73 5.92 3.11
N PHE A 122 20.45 5.69 2.80
CA PHE A 122 19.98 5.69 1.42
C PHE A 122 19.90 7.10 0.81
N VAL A 123 19.63 8.13 1.61
CA VAL A 123 19.75 9.53 1.17
C VAL A 123 21.19 9.85 0.80
N ILE A 124 22.16 9.50 1.64
CA ILE A 124 23.59 9.69 1.36
C ILE A 124 23.98 8.94 0.08
N ALA A 125 23.55 7.69 -0.09
CA ALA A 125 23.84 6.91 -1.28
C ALA A 125 23.26 7.56 -2.56
N TYR A 126 22.02 8.05 -2.49
CA TYR A 126 21.39 8.78 -3.60
C TYR A 126 22.14 10.09 -3.91
N MET A 127 22.48 10.88 -2.89
CA MET A 127 23.24 12.12 -3.05
C MET A 127 24.63 11.86 -3.66
N PHE A 128 25.31 10.80 -3.24
CA PHE A 128 26.62 10.42 -3.77
C PHE A 128 26.57 10.14 -5.27
N VAL A 129 25.62 9.32 -5.72
CA VAL A 129 25.45 9.01 -7.16
C VAL A 129 25.12 10.26 -7.98
N LYS A 130 24.41 11.23 -7.37
CA LYS A 130 24.04 12.49 -8.01
C LYS A 130 25.05 13.62 -7.83
N ALA A 131 26.16 13.42 -7.11
CA ALA A 131 27.18 14.44 -6.92
C ALA A 131 28.14 14.56 -8.13
N PHE A 132 28.10 13.60 -9.05
CA PHE A 132 28.96 13.63 -10.24
C PHE A 132 28.40 14.60 -11.29
N PRO A 133 29.26 15.44 -11.91
CA PRO A 133 28.83 16.38 -12.95
C PRO A 133 28.37 15.64 -14.20
N ASP A 134 27.45 16.26 -14.93
CA ASP A 134 27.01 15.75 -16.23
C ASP A 134 28.13 15.89 -17.29
N LYS A 135 27.92 15.32 -18.48
CA LYS A 135 28.87 15.36 -19.61
C LYS A 135 29.32 16.78 -19.98
N ASP A 136 28.46 17.77 -19.74
CA ASP A 136 28.73 19.19 -20.00
C ASP A 136 29.43 19.91 -18.83
N GLY A 137 29.86 19.19 -17.79
CA GLY A 137 30.52 19.74 -16.60
C GLY A 137 29.59 20.50 -15.65
N LYS A 138 28.29 20.58 -15.96
CA LYS A 138 27.29 21.22 -15.10
C LYS A 138 26.95 20.31 -13.93
N GLN A 139 26.94 20.89 -12.73
CA GLN A 139 26.47 20.21 -11.54
C GLN A 139 24.95 20.05 -11.61
N PRO A 140 24.41 18.85 -11.33
CA PRO A 140 22.97 18.66 -11.29
C PRO A 140 22.34 19.44 -10.13
N PRO A 141 21.03 19.74 -10.21
CA PRO A 141 20.29 20.38 -9.13
C PRO A 141 20.39 19.59 -7.81
N SER A 142 20.16 20.26 -6.67
CA SER A 142 20.39 19.68 -5.34
C SER A 142 19.61 18.38 -5.12
N PRO A 143 20.28 17.21 -5.09
CA PRO A 143 19.60 15.93 -4.97
C PRO A 143 18.88 15.77 -3.62
N LEU A 144 19.34 16.48 -2.58
CA LEU A 144 18.69 16.48 -1.28
C LEU A 144 17.32 17.16 -1.32
N ILE A 145 17.22 18.31 -1.99
CA ILE A 145 15.95 19.05 -2.11
C ILE A 145 14.98 18.22 -2.96
N ARG A 146 15.47 17.64 -4.06
CA ARG A 146 14.71 16.74 -4.92
C ARG A 146 14.08 15.59 -4.14
N ILE A 147 14.89 14.83 -3.41
CA ILE A 147 14.40 13.65 -2.71
C ILE A 147 13.48 14.04 -1.55
N ALA A 148 13.71 15.19 -0.90
CA ALA A 148 12.83 15.71 0.14
C ALA A 148 11.45 16.06 -0.42
N ILE A 149 11.38 16.79 -1.54
CA ILE A 149 10.10 17.17 -2.17
C ILE A 149 9.33 15.93 -2.63
N VAL A 150 10.00 15.01 -3.32
CA VAL A 150 9.34 13.82 -3.87
C VAL A 150 8.92 12.84 -2.78
N SER A 151 9.71 12.66 -1.71
CA SER A 151 9.36 11.73 -0.64
C SER A 151 8.25 12.26 0.27
N LEU A 152 8.24 13.57 0.56
CA LEU A 152 7.23 14.20 1.42
C LEU A 152 5.97 14.61 0.65
N GLY A 153 6.09 14.89 -0.65
CA GLY A 153 5.00 15.32 -1.52
C GLY A 153 3.74 14.44 -1.45
N PRO A 154 3.83 13.11 -1.60
CA PRO A 154 2.68 12.20 -1.46
C PRO A 154 2.01 12.29 -0.09
N VAL A 155 2.77 12.52 0.97
CA VAL A 155 2.25 12.63 2.33
C VAL A 155 1.49 13.95 2.52
N VAL A 156 2.04 15.05 1.99
CA VAL A 156 1.37 16.36 1.98
C VAL A 156 0.11 16.32 1.12
N TRP A 157 0.17 15.69 -0.06
CA TRP A 157 -0.98 15.47 -0.92
C TRP A 157 -2.11 14.71 -0.21
N ASN A 158 -1.76 13.62 0.48
CA ASN A 158 -2.71 12.86 1.29
C ASN A 158 -3.32 13.71 2.41
N ALA A 159 -2.50 14.52 3.10
CA ALA A 159 -2.99 15.43 4.14
C ALA A 159 -3.96 16.47 3.58
N ALA A 160 -3.66 17.07 2.43
CA ALA A 160 -4.52 18.06 1.78
C ALA A 160 -5.88 17.45 1.38
N ILE A 161 -5.88 16.30 0.70
CA ILE A 161 -7.11 15.61 0.30
C ILE A 161 -7.95 15.24 1.51
N LEU A 162 -7.32 14.66 2.53
CA LEU A 162 -8.02 14.24 3.73
C LEU A 162 -8.63 15.42 4.46
N LEU A 163 -7.95 16.57 4.52
CA LEU A 163 -8.49 17.77 5.14
C LEU A 163 -9.71 18.28 4.37
N VAL A 164 -9.63 18.36 3.04
CA VAL A 164 -10.76 18.77 2.19
C VAL A 164 -11.94 17.82 2.37
N LEU A 165 -11.73 16.52 2.21
CA LEU A 165 -12.78 15.50 2.37
C LEU A 165 -13.36 15.51 3.79
N PHE A 166 -12.52 15.77 4.80
CA PHE A 166 -12.98 15.88 6.18
C PHE A 166 -13.91 17.08 6.38
N MET A 167 -13.62 18.24 5.79
CA MET A 167 -14.52 19.39 5.82
C MET A 167 -15.87 19.05 5.15
N PHE A 168 -15.84 18.42 3.97
CA PHE A 168 -17.06 17.95 3.31
C PHE A 168 -17.87 16.98 4.18
N SER A 169 -17.21 16.00 4.80
CA SER A 169 -17.85 15.05 5.70
C SER A 169 -18.43 15.76 6.93
N LEU A 170 -17.71 16.71 7.54
CA LEU A 170 -18.14 17.41 8.74
C LEU A 170 -19.41 18.25 8.51
N PHE A 171 -19.48 18.99 7.41
CA PHE A 171 -20.61 19.87 7.11
C PHE A 171 -21.80 19.14 6.49
N LEU A 172 -21.55 18.26 5.51
CA LEU A 172 -22.63 17.61 4.75
C LEU A 172 -23.01 16.24 5.32
N GLY A 173 -22.10 15.57 6.02
CA GLY A 173 -22.31 14.21 6.52
C GLY A 173 -23.47 14.05 7.51
N PRO A 174 -23.68 14.95 8.50
CA PRO A 174 -24.85 14.89 9.36
C PRO A 174 -26.19 14.92 8.60
N MET A 175 -26.25 15.67 7.49
CA MET A 175 -27.44 15.80 6.64
C MET A 175 -27.59 14.63 5.67
N LEU A 176 -26.50 14.18 5.04
CA LEU A 176 -26.52 13.24 3.91
C LEU A 176 -26.37 11.77 4.32
N ASP A 177 -25.70 11.46 5.43
CA ASP A 177 -25.44 10.05 5.80
C ASP A 177 -26.72 9.30 6.21
N THR A 178 -27.73 10.01 6.72
CA THR A 178 -29.04 9.43 7.07
C THR A 178 -29.85 9.02 5.83
N PRO A 179 -30.06 9.89 4.83
CA PRO A 179 -30.72 9.49 3.57
C PRO A 179 -29.83 8.62 2.68
N PHE A 180 -28.49 8.77 2.74
CA PHE A 180 -27.53 8.03 1.92
C PHE A 180 -26.58 7.21 2.80
N PRO A 181 -26.94 5.97 3.18
CA PRO A 181 -26.15 5.13 4.10
C PRO A 181 -24.80 4.66 3.53
N LYS A 182 -24.47 5.03 2.28
CA LYS A 182 -23.18 4.79 1.63
C LYS A 182 -22.27 6.02 1.60
N PHE A 183 -22.70 7.16 2.13
CA PHE A 183 -21.95 8.41 2.11
C PHE A 183 -20.51 8.23 2.59
N GLY A 184 -20.32 7.69 3.81
CA GLY A 184 -18.96 7.44 4.33
C GLY A 184 -18.12 6.47 3.49
N SER A 185 -18.75 5.48 2.83
CA SER A 185 -18.05 4.60 1.90
C SER A 185 -17.58 5.32 0.64
N VAL A 186 -18.36 6.26 0.13
CA VAL A 186 -18.00 7.07 -1.05
C VAL A 186 -16.86 8.03 -0.70
N MET A 187 -16.93 8.71 0.44
CA MET A 187 -15.85 9.60 0.91
C MET A 187 -14.53 8.85 1.09
N ALA A 188 -14.57 7.65 1.69
CA ALA A 188 -13.40 6.80 1.84
C ALA A 188 -12.84 6.33 0.49
N PHE A 189 -13.71 5.91 -0.43
CA PHE A 189 -13.31 5.50 -1.77
C PHE A 189 -12.63 6.65 -2.54
N LEU A 190 -13.19 7.86 -2.50
CA LEU A 190 -12.58 9.04 -3.11
C LEU A 190 -11.19 9.33 -2.52
N GLY A 191 -11.07 9.31 -1.18
CA GLY A 191 -9.78 9.51 -0.51
C GLY A 191 -8.74 8.48 -0.94
N HIS A 192 -9.10 7.20 -0.91
CA HIS A 192 -8.25 6.09 -1.35
C HIS A 192 -7.81 6.23 -2.82
N SER A 193 -8.75 6.50 -3.73
CA SER A 193 -8.46 6.68 -5.16
C SER A 193 -7.51 7.85 -5.40
N LEU A 194 -7.78 9.02 -4.80
CA LEU A 194 -6.93 10.20 -4.95
C LEU A 194 -5.55 10.01 -4.30
N GLY A 195 -5.46 9.23 -3.22
CA GLY A 195 -4.18 8.87 -2.61
C GLY A 195 -3.31 8.00 -3.52
N VAL A 196 -3.89 6.99 -4.18
CA VAL A 196 -3.16 6.18 -5.18
C VAL A 196 -2.74 7.00 -6.39
N VAL A 197 -3.63 7.85 -6.90
CA VAL A 197 -3.30 8.76 -8.01
C VAL A 197 -2.14 9.68 -7.62
N GLY A 198 -2.17 10.25 -6.41
CA GLY A 198 -1.07 11.06 -5.90
C GLY A 198 0.25 10.30 -5.82
N MET A 199 0.23 9.10 -5.25
CA MET A 199 1.42 8.26 -5.14
C MET A 199 2.03 7.95 -6.52
N ILE A 200 1.19 7.60 -7.51
CA ILE A 200 1.64 7.35 -8.89
C ILE A 200 2.18 8.64 -9.52
N ALA A 201 1.46 9.75 -9.39
CA ALA A 201 1.86 11.03 -10.00
C ALA A 201 3.22 11.54 -9.48
N PHE A 202 3.48 11.42 -8.17
CA PHE A 202 4.79 11.79 -7.61
C PHE A 202 5.91 10.84 -8.02
N PHE A 203 5.61 9.55 -8.23
CA PHE A 203 6.58 8.61 -8.79
C PHE A 203 6.93 8.97 -10.24
N GLU A 204 5.93 9.22 -11.09
CA GLU A 204 6.14 9.63 -12.48
C GLU A 204 6.87 10.98 -12.56
N PHE A 205 6.49 11.94 -11.72
CA PHE A 205 7.19 13.21 -11.59
C PHE A 205 8.66 13.02 -11.20
N PHE A 206 8.94 12.12 -10.27
CA PHE A 206 10.32 11.81 -9.91
C PHE A 206 11.11 11.15 -11.04
N TRP A 207 10.49 10.20 -11.73
CA TRP A 207 11.14 9.52 -12.85
C TRP A 207 11.42 10.48 -14.01
N PHE A 208 10.52 11.45 -14.23
CA PHE A 208 10.73 12.58 -15.11
C PHE A 208 11.93 13.45 -14.67
N LEU A 209 12.06 13.79 -13.39
CA LEU A 209 13.23 14.52 -12.85
C LEU A 209 14.55 13.72 -12.97
N GLU A 210 14.48 12.40 -13.08
CA GLU A 210 15.60 11.51 -13.38
C GLU A 210 15.83 11.30 -14.89
N LEU A 211 15.20 12.10 -15.76
CA LEU A 211 15.34 12.05 -17.22
C LEU A 211 15.08 10.64 -17.78
N TRP A 212 14.11 9.94 -17.17
CA TRP A 212 13.71 8.58 -17.51
C TRP A 212 14.85 7.53 -17.33
N ASN A 213 15.90 7.85 -16.58
CA ASN A 213 16.95 6.88 -16.24
C ASN A 213 16.43 5.88 -15.19
N VAL A 214 16.27 4.62 -15.61
CA VAL A 214 15.70 3.57 -14.76
C VAL A 214 16.58 3.27 -13.54
N ALA A 215 17.91 3.20 -13.68
CA ALA A 215 18.79 2.86 -12.56
C ALA A 215 18.75 3.94 -11.46
N HIS A 216 18.81 5.22 -11.83
CA HIS A 216 18.70 6.33 -10.89
C HIS A 216 17.31 6.42 -10.26
N ALA A 217 16.26 6.19 -11.05
CA ALA A 217 14.89 6.15 -10.55
C ALA A 217 14.68 5.03 -9.52
N VAL A 218 15.25 3.84 -9.74
CA VAL A 218 15.16 2.75 -8.76
C VAL A 218 15.94 3.09 -7.47
N LEU A 219 17.12 3.71 -7.56
CA LEU A 219 17.86 4.17 -6.37
C LEU A 219 17.06 5.19 -5.55
N GLY A 220 16.53 6.21 -6.23
CA GLY A 220 15.71 7.23 -5.57
C GLY A 220 14.42 6.66 -5.00
N LEU A 221 13.78 5.71 -5.68
CA LEU A 221 12.62 4.98 -5.16
C LEU A 221 12.96 4.25 -3.84
N ILE A 222 14.13 3.61 -3.76
CA ILE A 222 14.59 2.99 -2.51
C ILE A 222 14.71 4.06 -1.41
N ALA A 223 15.38 5.18 -1.68
CA ALA A 223 15.52 6.27 -0.72
C ALA A 223 14.14 6.81 -0.27
N ILE A 224 13.22 7.08 -1.19
CA ILE A 224 11.85 7.53 -0.91
C ILE A 224 11.12 6.55 0.03
N ILE A 225 11.18 5.25 -0.27
CA ILE A 225 10.53 4.21 0.55
C ILE A 225 11.07 4.24 1.98
N PHE A 226 12.39 4.39 2.16
CA PHE A 226 12.98 4.43 3.49
C PHE A 226 12.68 5.74 4.24
N ILE A 227 12.66 6.89 3.56
CA ILE A 227 12.26 8.18 4.14
C ILE A 227 10.80 8.13 4.61
N GLN A 228 9.87 7.72 3.74
CA GLN A 228 8.46 7.63 4.08
C GLN A 228 8.22 6.65 5.23
N ARG A 229 8.91 5.50 5.22
CA ARG A 229 8.86 4.55 6.34
C ARG A 229 9.34 5.18 7.65
N ALA A 230 10.46 5.89 7.64
CA ALA A 230 10.98 6.57 8.82
C ALA A 230 9.96 7.60 9.34
N LEU A 231 9.41 8.42 8.44
CA LEU A 231 8.38 9.40 8.77
C LEU A 231 7.14 8.75 9.39
N HIS A 232 6.53 7.76 8.75
CA HIS A 232 5.32 7.11 9.26
C HIS A 232 5.58 6.41 10.61
N LYS A 233 6.73 5.76 10.76
CA LYS A 233 7.10 5.07 12.01
C LYS A 233 7.32 6.06 13.16
N VAL A 234 7.96 7.20 12.90
CA VAL A 234 8.10 8.30 13.87
C VAL A 234 6.74 8.90 14.22
N LEU A 235 5.88 9.17 13.23
CA LEU A 235 4.54 9.68 13.47
C LEU A 235 3.71 8.73 14.36
N ILE A 236 3.74 7.43 14.09
CA ILE A 236 3.01 6.43 14.88
C ILE A 236 3.55 6.31 16.31
N SER A 237 4.87 6.32 16.48
CA SER A 237 5.50 6.04 17.78
C SER A 237 5.56 7.25 18.71
N VAL A 238 5.73 8.46 18.17
CA VAL A 238 5.94 9.68 18.96
C VAL A 238 4.66 10.50 19.09
N PHE A 239 3.90 10.67 18.01
CA PHE A 239 2.78 11.64 17.98
C PHE A 239 1.41 11.02 18.27
N LEU A 240 1.25 9.70 18.12
CA LEU A 240 -0.04 9.06 18.35
C LEU A 240 -0.22 8.59 19.80
N SER A 241 -1.30 9.05 20.41
CA SER A 241 -1.78 8.52 21.70
C SER A 241 -2.38 7.12 21.53
N ARG A 242 -2.74 6.49 22.66
CA ARG A 242 -3.47 5.21 22.71
C ARG A 242 -4.73 5.21 21.83
N GLU A 243 -5.07 4.05 21.28
CA GLU A 243 -6.22 3.81 20.40
C GLU A 243 -7.50 3.45 21.17
N PHE A 244 -8.66 3.73 20.59
CA PHE A 244 -9.91 3.12 21.08
C PHE A 244 -10.03 1.68 20.56
N LYS A 245 -10.69 0.81 21.36
CA LYS A 245 -10.93 -0.58 20.97
C LYS A 245 -12.04 -0.71 19.90
N HIS A 246 -12.98 0.24 19.88
CA HIS A 246 -14.06 0.32 18.90
C HIS A 246 -13.69 1.14 17.66
N ASP A 247 -14.39 0.91 16.55
CA ASP A 247 -14.12 1.51 15.23
C ASP A 247 -14.79 2.88 14.99
N GLU A 248 -15.39 3.48 16.01
CA GLU A 248 -16.22 4.67 15.81
C GLU A 248 -15.46 5.92 15.36
N THR A 249 -14.18 6.10 15.68
CA THR A 249 -13.41 7.29 15.22
C THR A 249 -13.19 7.27 13.72
N ASN A 250 -12.83 6.11 13.16
CA ASN A 250 -12.68 5.91 11.72
C ASN A 250 -14.00 6.16 10.98
N ARG A 251 -15.13 5.66 11.53
CA ARG A 251 -16.45 5.88 10.93
C ARG A 251 -16.88 7.35 11.05
N ALA A 252 -16.59 8.00 12.17
CA ALA A 252 -16.87 9.42 12.38
C ALA A 252 -16.09 10.30 11.40
N TRP A 253 -14.84 9.95 11.09
CA TRP A 253 -14.03 10.66 10.09
C TRP A 253 -14.73 10.75 8.73
N TRP A 254 -15.16 9.62 8.18
CA TRP A 254 -15.76 9.58 6.84
C TRP A 254 -17.19 10.12 6.79
N THR A 255 -17.95 10.03 7.89
CA THR A 255 -19.36 10.46 7.94
C THR A 255 -19.56 11.84 8.56
N GLY A 256 -18.53 12.44 9.16
CA GLY A 256 -18.63 13.70 9.91
C GLY A 256 -19.42 13.63 11.23
N LYS A 257 -20.04 12.49 11.55
CA LYS A 257 -20.85 12.31 12.76
C LYS A 257 -19.97 11.97 13.97
N TRP A 258 -19.40 12.99 14.61
CA TRP A 258 -18.56 12.84 15.81
C TRP A 258 -19.34 12.75 17.12
N TYR A 259 -20.54 13.35 17.16
CA TYR A 259 -21.44 13.30 18.33
C TYR A 259 -22.33 12.05 18.28
N GLY A 260 -22.74 11.55 19.45
CA GLY A 260 -23.66 10.41 19.58
C GLY A 260 -23.04 9.03 19.33
N ARG A 261 -21.72 8.93 19.12
CA ARG A 261 -21.01 7.65 18.86
C ARG A 261 -20.25 7.07 20.07
N GLY A 262 -20.59 7.47 21.29
CA GLY A 262 -19.92 6.98 22.50
C GLY A 262 -18.53 7.58 22.76
N LEU A 263 -18.11 8.60 22.00
CA LEU A 263 -16.81 9.27 22.17
C LEU A 263 -16.76 10.22 23.39
N GLY A 264 -17.92 10.67 23.89
CA GLY A 264 -18.01 11.60 25.03
C GLY A 264 -17.22 12.89 24.80
N ALA A 265 -16.55 13.41 25.83
CA ALA A 265 -15.71 14.61 25.75
C ALA A 265 -14.53 14.48 24.76
N HIS A 266 -14.16 13.27 24.36
CA HIS A 266 -13.10 13.07 23.36
C HIS A 266 -13.55 13.46 21.94
N ALA A 267 -14.84 13.68 21.68
CA ALA A 267 -15.35 14.09 20.37
C ALA A 267 -14.69 15.38 19.84
N MET A 268 -14.24 16.29 20.72
CA MET A 268 -13.56 17.53 20.32
C MET A 268 -12.07 17.37 20.04
N SER A 269 -11.37 16.48 20.76
CA SER A 269 -9.91 16.29 20.62
C SER A 269 -9.52 15.14 19.70
N GLN A 270 -10.43 14.19 19.43
CA GLN A 270 -10.15 13.08 18.52
C GLN A 270 -9.96 13.46 17.05
N PRO A 271 -10.66 14.46 16.47
CA PRO A 271 -10.50 14.78 15.05
C PRO A 271 -9.06 15.08 14.66
N ALA A 272 -8.32 15.85 15.47
CA ALA A 272 -6.92 16.18 15.20
C ALA A 272 -6.01 14.93 15.24
N ARG A 273 -6.22 14.04 16.23
CA ARG A 273 -5.50 12.76 16.29
C ARG A 273 -5.84 11.87 15.09
N GLU A 274 -7.12 11.76 14.77
CA GLU A 274 -7.60 10.93 13.66
C GLU A 274 -7.09 11.47 12.32
N PHE A 275 -6.91 12.78 12.16
CA PHE A 275 -6.28 13.34 10.96
C PHE A 275 -4.87 12.81 10.72
N ILE A 276 -4.02 12.80 11.76
CA ILE A 276 -2.67 12.22 11.67
C ILE A 276 -2.75 10.72 11.36
N VAL A 277 -3.65 9.99 12.04
CA VAL A 277 -3.92 8.57 11.76
C VAL A 277 -4.31 8.36 10.30
N LYS A 278 -5.18 9.20 9.75
CA LYS A 278 -5.70 9.09 8.38
C LYS A 278 -4.64 9.39 7.33
N ILE A 279 -3.74 10.35 7.59
CA ILE A 279 -2.58 10.61 6.70
C ILE A 279 -1.71 9.35 6.59
N ILE A 280 -1.41 8.72 7.73
CA ILE A 280 -0.62 7.48 7.77
C ILE A 280 -1.38 6.34 7.08
N GLU A 281 -2.66 6.15 7.42
CA GLU A 281 -3.50 5.10 6.83
C GLU A 281 -3.63 5.28 5.32
N LEU A 282 -3.91 6.46 4.81
CA LEU A 282 -4.01 6.69 3.37
C LEU A 282 -2.68 6.42 2.66
N SER A 283 -1.56 6.83 3.26
CA SER A 283 -0.22 6.57 2.71
C SER A 283 0.09 5.07 2.66
N LEU A 284 -0.14 4.35 3.77
CA LEU A 284 0.05 2.90 3.85
C LEU A 284 -0.91 2.17 2.90
N TRP A 285 -2.15 2.63 2.78
CA TRP A 285 -3.17 2.03 1.91
C TRP A 285 -2.74 2.10 0.46
N SER A 286 -2.30 3.27 -0.01
CA SER A 286 -1.80 3.44 -1.37
C SER A 286 -0.59 2.58 -1.64
N SER A 287 0.38 2.52 -0.71
CA SER A 287 1.55 1.65 -0.84
C SER A 287 1.19 0.16 -0.87
N ASP A 288 0.34 -0.31 0.04
CA ASP A 288 -0.10 -1.71 0.11
C ASP A 288 -0.95 -2.10 -1.09
N PHE A 289 -1.76 -1.17 -1.62
CA PHE A 289 -2.54 -1.36 -2.84
C PHE A 289 -1.62 -1.61 -4.04
N LEU A 290 -0.61 -0.76 -4.23
CA LEU A 290 0.37 -0.91 -5.31
C LEU A 290 1.20 -2.20 -5.12
N ILE A 291 1.70 -2.47 -3.91
CA ILE A 291 2.47 -3.68 -3.60
C ILE A 291 1.65 -4.94 -3.83
N GLY A 292 0.38 -4.96 -3.40
CA GLY A 292 -0.51 -6.09 -3.60
C GLY A 292 -0.72 -6.40 -5.09
N HIS A 293 -0.91 -5.37 -5.91
CA HIS A 293 -0.99 -5.55 -7.36
C HIS A 293 0.33 -6.07 -7.95
N LEU A 294 1.49 -5.50 -7.57
CA LEU A 294 2.79 -5.99 -8.03
C LEU A 294 3.02 -7.46 -7.66
N LEU A 295 2.63 -7.90 -6.46
CA LEU A 295 2.73 -9.31 -6.05
C LEU A 295 1.82 -10.21 -6.90
N LEU A 296 0.57 -9.80 -7.14
CA LEU A 296 -0.35 -10.56 -8.00
C LEU A 296 0.16 -10.65 -9.45
N PHE A 297 0.80 -9.59 -9.94
CA PHE A 297 1.42 -9.56 -11.27
C PHE A 297 2.60 -10.54 -11.34
N ILE A 298 3.45 -10.60 -10.31
CA ILE A 298 4.53 -11.60 -10.22
C ILE A 298 3.99 -13.03 -10.19
N LEU A 299 2.81 -13.27 -9.63
CA LEU A 299 2.16 -14.59 -9.62
C LEU A 299 1.49 -14.95 -10.95
N THR A 300 1.29 -13.98 -11.85
CA THR A 300 0.55 -14.21 -13.10
C THR A 300 1.27 -15.16 -14.06
N PRO A 301 2.58 -15.04 -14.34
CA PRO A 301 3.25 -15.95 -15.27
C PRO A 301 3.12 -17.43 -14.88
N PRO A 302 3.36 -17.84 -13.62
CA PRO A 302 3.10 -19.21 -13.20
C PRO A 302 1.66 -19.68 -13.44
N ILE A 303 0.66 -18.83 -13.22
CA ILE A 303 -0.77 -19.16 -13.38
C ILE A 303 -1.13 -19.42 -14.84
N LEU A 304 -0.42 -18.80 -15.79
CA LEU A 304 -0.62 -19.02 -17.22
C LEU A 304 -0.07 -20.37 -17.72
N ILE A 305 0.74 -21.06 -16.91
CA ILE A 305 1.28 -22.37 -17.26
C ILE A 305 0.14 -23.42 -17.19
N PRO A 306 -0.14 -24.16 -18.26
CA PRO A 306 -1.21 -25.15 -18.26
C PRO A 306 -0.92 -26.26 -17.23
N TYR A 307 -1.96 -26.69 -16.51
CA TYR A 307 -1.91 -27.74 -15.48
C TYR A 307 -1.04 -27.43 -14.26
N ILE A 308 -0.64 -26.17 -14.06
CA ILE A 308 0.15 -25.75 -12.88
C ILE A 308 -0.60 -26.00 -11.56
N ASP A 309 -1.92 -25.86 -11.56
CA ASP A 309 -2.80 -26.12 -10.42
C ASP A 309 -2.70 -27.58 -9.95
N ARG A 310 -2.60 -28.52 -10.90
CA ARG A 310 -2.42 -29.95 -10.63
C ARG A 310 -1.03 -30.24 -10.09
N LEU A 311 0.00 -29.71 -10.74
CA LEU A 311 1.40 -29.86 -10.30
C LEU A 311 1.58 -29.29 -8.89
N HIS A 312 1.05 -28.11 -8.64
CA HIS A 312 1.10 -27.44 -7.36
C HIS A 312 0.39 -28.24 -6.26
N SER A 313 -0.83 -28.72 -6.52
CA SER A 313 -1.57 -29.57 -5.57
C SER A 313 -0.85 -30.90 -5.30
N MET A 314 -0.24 -31.51 -6.33
CA MET A 314 0.53 -32.73 -6.18
C MET A 314 1.76 -32.54 -5.29
N LEU A 315 2.50 -31.43 -5.48
CA LEU A 315 3.66 -31.09 -4.67
C LEU A 315 3.27 -30.73 -3.24
N LEU A 316 2.23 -29.92 -3.05
CA LEU A 316 1.82 -29.41 -1.75
C LEU A 316 1.26 -30.52 -0.84
N PHE A 317 0.48 -31.44 -1.40
CA PHE A 317 -0.17 -32.53 -0.65
C PHE A 317 0.50 -33.89 -0.83
N TRP A 318 1.64 -33.93 -1.52
CA TRP A 318 2.37 -35.18 -1.82
C TRP A 318 1.50 -36.25 -2.49
N LEU A 319 0.66 -35.84 -3.45
CA LEU A 319 -0.32 -36.71 -4.11
C LEU A 319 0.29 -37.42 -5.31
N ARG A 320 -0.10 -38.67 -5.51
CA ARG A 320 0.21 -39.41 -6.74
C ARG A 320 -0.55 -38.77 -7.93
N PRO A 321 0.02 -38.78 -9.16
CA PRO A 321 -0.66 -38.25 -10.35
C PRO A 321 -2.05 -38.85 -10.59
N SER A 322 -2.29 -40.10 -10.16
CA SER A 322 -3.56 -40.81 -10.29
C SER A 322 -4.61 -40.47 -9.22
N LYS A 323 -4.23 -39.78 -8.13
CA LYS A 323 -5.10 -39.42 -7.00
C LYS A 323 -5.15 -37.90 -6.81
N GLN A 324 -5.57 -37.17 -7.84
CA GLN A 324 -5.73 -35.71 -7.77
C GLN A 324 -6.99 -35.32 -7.00
N ILE A 325 -6.92 -34.17 -6.31
CA ILE A 325 -8.06 -33.57 -5.62
C ILE A 325 -9.07 -33.10 -6.67
N ARG A 326 -10.31 -33.59 -6.55
CA ARG A 326 -11.41 -33.14 -7.42
C ARG A 326 -11.86 -31.75 -6.99
N ALA A 327 -12.18 -30.91 -7.97
CA ALA A 327 -12.79 -29.61 -7.70
C ALA A 327 -14.12 -29.79 -6.93
N PRO A 328 -14.44 -28.91 -5.98
CA PRO A 328 -15.69 -28.97 -5.23
C PRO A 328 -16.92 -28.88 -6.16
N LEU A 329 -17.96 -29.66 -5.83
CA LEU A 329 -19.22 -29.67 -6.57
C LEU A 329 -20.06 -28.44 -6.20
N TYR A 330 -20.19 -27.52 -7.15
CA TYR A 330 -21.02 -26.32 -6.99
C TYR A 330 -22.42 -26.51 -7.58
N SER A 331 -23.43 -25.95 -6.91
CA SER A 331 -24.78 -25.80 -7.47
C SER A 331 -24.77 -24.90 -8.72
N ILE A 332 -25.80 -25.02 -9.57
CA ILE A 332 -25.94 -24.21 -10.79
C ILE A 332 -25.91 -22.70 -10.48
N LYS A 333 -26.58 -22.29 -9.39
CA LYS A 333 -26.59 -20.90 -8.91
C LYS A 333 -25.19 -20.41 -8.53
N GLN A 334 -24.44 -21.21 -7.77
CA GLN A 334 -23.07 -20.88 -7.37
C GLN A 334 -22.12 -20.82 -8.57
N LYS A 335 -22.23 -21.76 -9.53
CA LYS A 335 -21.45 -21.74 -10.77
C LYS A 335 -21.68 -20.44 -11.56
N ARG A 336 -22.95 -20.04 -11.74
CA ARG A 336 -23.30 -18.77 -12.41
C ARG A 336 -22.70 -17.57 -11.69
N GLN A 337 -22.85 -17.50 -10.37
CA GLN A 337 -22.31 -16.39 -9.57
C GLN A 337 -20.77 -16.31 -9.66
N ARG A 338 -20.07 -17.44 -9.52
CA ARG A 338 -18.60 -17.51 -9.65
C ARG A 338 -18.14 -17.06 -11.03
N ARG A 339 -18.80 -17.52 -12.10
CA ARG A 339 -18.49 -17.11 -13.48
C ARG A 339 -18.59 -15.58 -13.64
N TRP A 340 -19.64 -14.96 -13.14
CA TRP A 340 -19.80 -13.49 -13.21
C TRP A 340 -18.75 -12.74 -12.38
N ILE A 341 -18.37 -13.27 -11.22
CA ILE A 341 -17.28 -12.72 -10.42
C ILE A 341 -15.97 -12.76 -11.20
N ILE A 342 -15.64 -13.92 -11.78
CA ILE A 342 -14.41 -14.13 -12.56
C ILE A 342 -14.36 -13.18 -13.75
N ILE A 343 -15.45 -13.05 -14.53
CA ILE A 343 -15.50 -12.14 -15.68
C ILE A 343 -15.30 -10.69 -15.22
N LYS A 344 -16.07 -10.24 -14.22
CA LYS A 344 -16.03 -8.84 -13.77
C LYS A 344 -14.68 -8.47 -13.19
N TYR A 345 -14.15 -9.27 -12.27
CA TYR A 345 -12.88 -8.96 -11.60
C TYR A 345 -11.67 -9.35 -12.45
N GLY A 346 -11.80 -10.29 -13.39
CA GLY A 346 -10.83 -10.54 -14.44
C GLY A 346 -10.66 -9.33 -15.35
N PHE A 347 -11.75 -8.70 -15.77
CA PHE A 347 -11.67 -7.43 -16.52
C PHE A 347 -10.98 -6.33 -15.72
N VAL A 348 -11.35 -6.13 -14.45
CA VAL A 348 -10.71 -5.15 -13.56
C VAL A 348 -9.21 -5.45 -13.37
N TYR A 349 -8.84 -6.72 -13.24
CA TYR A 349 -7.46 -7.16 -13.09
C TYR A 349 -6.63 -6.85 -14.35
N VAL A 350 -7.14 -7.21 -15.53
CA VAL A 350 -6.47 -6.92 -16.80
C VAL A 350 -6.34 -5.42 -17.03
N LEU A 351 -7.36 -4.64 -16.69
CA LEU A 351 -7.30 -3.18 -16.75
C LEU A 351 -6.21 -2.62 -15.82
N ALA A 352 -6.13 -3.12 -14.58
CA ALA A 352 -5.08 -2.73 -13.65
C ALA A 352 -3.68 -3.11 -14.19
N PHE A 353 -3.52 -4.33 -14.70
CA PHE A 353 -2.26 -4.80 -15.30
C PHE A 353 -1.84 -3.94 -16.49
N ALA A 354 -2.77 -3.67 -17.42
CA ALA A 354 -2.54 -2.80 -18.57
C ALA A 354 -2.18 -1.36 -18.15
N THR A 355 -2.84 -0.83 -17.12
CA THR A 355 -2.54 0.51 -16.59
C THR A 355 -1.11 0.59 -16.04
N PHE A 356 -0.67 -0.41 -15.27
CA PHE A 356 0.71 -0.44 -14.76
C PHE A 356 1.75 -0.57 -15.89
N ILE A 357 1.47 -1.39 -16.90
CA ILE A 357 2.32 -1.47 -18.10
C ILE A 357 2.37 -0.11 -18.79
N ALA A 358 1.23 0.56 -18.97
CA ALA A 358 1.18 1.85 -19.64
C ALA A 358 1.98 2.93 -18.88
N LEU A 359 1.86 2.98 -17.54
CA LEU A 359 2.63 3.89 -16.69
C LEU A 359 4.15 3.74 -16.89
N ILE A 360 4.64 2.53 -17.12
CA ILE A 360 6.08 2.28 -17.32
C ILE A 360 6.48 2.43 -18.80
N ALA A 361 5.69 1.87 -19.72
CA ALA A 361 6.06 1.79 -21.13
C ALA A 361 5.92 3.14 -21.85
N VAL A 362 4.90 3.93 -21.54
CA VAL A 362 4.64 5.22 -22.20
C VAL A 362 5.83 6.16 -22.02
N PRO A 363 6.32 6.44 -20.80
CA PRO A 363 7.44 7.36 -20.66
C PRO A 363 8.75 6.89 -21.28
N VAL A 364 8.99 5.57 -21.30
CA VAL A 364 10.18 4.99 -21.94
C VAL A 364 10.14 5.15 -23.45
N ILE A 365 8.98 4.89 -24.08
CA ILE A 365 8.81 4.99 -25.54
C ILE A 365 8.91 6.44 -26.01
N PHE A 366 8.33 7.38 -25.27
CA PHE A 366 8.30 8.80 -25.66
C PHE A 366 9.49 9.61 -25.14
N ARG A 367 10.49 8.97 -24.52
CA ARG A 367 11.67 9.63 -23.95
C ARG A 367 12.33 10.62 -24.90
N ASP A 368 12.47 10.27 -26.18
CA ASP A 368 13.19 11.06 -27.18
C ASP A 368 12.35 12.19 -27.78
N HIS A 369 11.03 12.16 -27.60
CA HIS A 369 10.10 13.18 -28.10
C HIS A 369 9.69 14.20 -27.03
N LEU A 370 9.89 13.87 -25.76
CA LEU A 370 9.52 14.70 -24.61
C LEU A 370 10.63 15.72 -24.27
N THR A 371 10.81 16.74 -25.12
CA THR A 371 11.72 17.87 -24.85
C THR A 371 11.00 18.93 -24.01
N PHE A 372 11.17 18.90 -22.69
CA PHE A 372 10.54 19.85 -21.78
C PHE A 372 11.53 20.90 -21.28
N ASN A 373 11.30 22.17 -21.61
CA ASN A 373 11.98 23.31 -20.99
C ASN A 373 11.33 23.63 -19.63
N CYS A 374 11.66 22.84 -18.61
CA CYS A 374 11.16 23.04 -17.25
C CYS A 374 12.16 23.84 -16.40
N SER A 375 11.88 25.12 -16.16
CA SER A 375 12.72 26.01 -15.33
C SER A 375 12.79 25.55 -13.87
N ILE A 376 11.69 25.04 -13.34
CA ILE A 376 11.63 24.49 -11.96
C ILE A 376 12.51 23.25 -11.83
N CYS A 377 12.56 22.40 -12.85
CA CYS A 377 13.35 21.17 -12.85
C CYS A 377 14.86 21.44 -12.94
N GLN A 378 15.28 22.63 -13.40
CA GLN A 378 16.68 23.06 -13.36
C GLN A 378 17.08 23.56 -11.97
N GLY A 379 16.12 23.91 -11.11
CA GLY A 379 16.36 24.31 -9.73
C GLY A 379 16.21 23.18 -8.70
N ILE A 380 15.66 22.02 -9.09
CA ILE A 380 15.27 20.93 -8.18
C ILE A 380 15.79 19.57 -8.64
#